data_AF-A0A426CPM4-F1
#
_entry.id   AF-A0A426CPM4-F1
#
_cell.length_a   1.000
_cell.length_b   1.000
_cell.length_c   1.000
_cell.angle_alpha   90.00
_cell.angle_beta   90.00
_cell.angle_gamma   90.00
#
_symmetry.space_group_name_H-M   'P 1'
#
loop_
_entity.id
_entity.type
_entity.pdbx_description
1 polymer ?
#
loop_
_entity_poly.entity_id
_entity_poly.type
_entity_poly.pdbx_seq_one_letter_code
_entity_poly.pdbx_strand_id
1 'polypeptide(L)'
;MNASVQSTRNEPHYRLNIVRRFIGATIACAPVLIAIASIVSHRDNGNLSHYFALIISGISLLFAGLNFYLSFIRPRIYYSKNRTAKGYKFVSGLPVIGNIFSITAVFSAFGSTTVAIACILSCIFDTGGISWFVICTWKDKSFWDKEIKEP
;
A
#
# COMPACT_ATOMS: atom_id res chain seq x y z
N MET A 1 -16.01 51.11 1.95
CA MET A 1 -14.63 50.59 1.75
C MET A 1 -14.68 49.08 2.01
N ASN A 2 -15.22 48.26 1.10
CA ASN A 2 -14.63 47.71 -0.14
C ASN A 2 -13.30 46.98 0.08
N ALA A 3 -13.39 45.70 0.50
CA ALA A 3 -12.34 44.70 0.30
C ALA A 3 -12.88 43.25 0.44
N SER A 4 -14.06 42.94 -0.11
CA SER A 4 -14.44 41.54 -0.37
C SER A 4 -14.15 41.22 -1.84
N VAL A 5 -12.88 41.32 -2.22
CA VAL A 5 -12.40 40.70 -3.45
C VAL A 5 -12.43 39.20 -3.19
N GLN A 6 -13.60 38.61 -3.43
CA GLN A 6 -13.75 37.18 -3.62
C GLN A 6 -12.82 36.81 -4.78
N SER A 7 -11.61 36.39 -4.44
CA SER A 7 -10.77 35.58 -5.29
C SER A 7 -11.54 34.30 -5.58
N THR A 8 -12.41 34.33 -6.58
CA THR A 8 -12.93 33.15 -7.27
C THR A 8 -11.74 32.45 -7.91
N ARG A 9 -10.96 31.71 -7.11
CA ARG A 9 -10.03 30.73 -7.67
C ARG A 9 -10.92 29.73 -8.38
N ASN A 10 -10.92 29.78 -9.71
CA ASN A 10 -11.52 28.74 -10.53
C ASN A 10 -10.98 27.41 -10.00
N GLU A 11 -11.85 26.61 -9.36
CA GLU A 11 -11.43 25.29 -8.92
C GLU A 11 -11.09 24.48 -10.17
N PRO A 12 -9.94 23.79 -10.20
CA PRO A 12 -9.56 23.01 -11.37
C PRO A 12 -10.63 21.95 -11.65
N HIS A 13 -11.20 22.00 -12.86
CA HIS A 13 -12.15 21.01 -13.33
C HIS A 13 -11.40 19.77 -13.85
N TYR A 14 -11.73 18.60 -13.33
CA TYR A 14 -11.09 17.34 -13.73
C TYR A 14 -12.04 16.44 -14.52
N ARG A 15 -11.53 15.83 -15.60
CA ARG A 15 -12.19 14.75 -16.35
C ARG A 15 -11.67 13.40 -15.88
N LEU A 16 -12.60 12.49 -15.57
CA LEU A 16 -12.31 11.14 -15.08
C LEU A 16 -11.40 10.37 -16.05
N ASN A 17 -10.25 9.90 -15.56
CA ASN A 17 -9.30 9.12 -16.35
C ASN A 17 -9.35 7.64 -15.94
N ILE A 18 -10.24 6.90 -16.59
CA ILE A 18 -10.51 5.48 -16.29
C ILE A 18 -9.24 4.63 -16.46
N VAL A 19 -8.44 4.89 -17.50
CA VAL A 19 -7.23 4.11 -17.80
C VAL A 19 -6.23 4.22 -16.65
N ARG A 20 -5.97 5.44 -16.17
CA ARG A 20 -5.01 5.65 -15.05
C ARG A 20 -5.49 4.96 -13.78
N ARG A 21 -6.78 5.10 -13.45
CA ARG A 21 -7.41 4.44 -12.30
C ARG A 21 -7.35 2.91 -12.39
N PHE A 22 -7.61 2.36 -13.57
CA PHE A 22 -7.52 0.92 -13.83
C PHE A 22 -6.09 0.40 -13.62
N ILE A 23 -5.09 1.07 -14.22
CA ILE A 23 -3.67 0.72 -14.03
C ILE A 23 -3.29 0.73 -12.55
N GLY A 24 -3.70 1.76 -11.81
CA GLY A 24 -3.48 1.87 -10.37
C GLY A 24 -4.07 0.70 -9.60
N ALA A 25 -5.34 0.37 -9.87
CA ALA A 25 -6.01 -0.78 -9.24
C ALA A 25 -5.32 -2.11 -9.59
N THR A 26 -4.93 -2.32 -10.84
CA THR A 26 -4.21 -3.54 -11.26
C THR A 26 -2.88 -3.67 -10.51
N ILE A 27 -2.08 -2.60 -10.41
CA ILE A 27 -0.81 -2.61 -9.68
C ILE A 27 -1.04 -2.89 -8.19
N ALA A 28 -2.09 -2.30 -7.60
CA ALA A 28 -2.47 -2.52 -6.20
C ALA A 28 -2.88 -3.96 -5.89
N CYS A 29 -3.56 -4.63 -6.83
CA CYS A 29 -4.05 -5.99 -6.66
C CYS A 29 -3.01 -7.05 -7.07
N ALA A 30 -2.00 -6.69 -7.86
CA ALA A 30 -1.03 -7.64 -8.42
C ALA A 30 -0.38 -8.56 -7.36
N PRO A 31 0.13 -8.08 -6.21
CA PRO A 31 0.76 -8.97 -5.21
C PRO A 31 -0.21 -10.03 -4.67
N VAL A 32 -1.45 -9.64 -4.40
CA VAL A 32 -2.50 -10.53 -3.90
C VAL A 32 -2.92 -11.53 -4.97
N LEU A 33 -3.08 -11.08 -6.23
CA LEU A 33 -3.41 -11.97 -7.35
C LEU A 33 -2.31 -13.00 -7.61
N ILE A 34 -1.03 -12.60 -7.53
CA ILE A 34 0.12 -13.50 -7.67
C ILE A 34 0.13 -14.52 -6.52
N ALA A 35 -0.16 -14.11 -5.28
CA ALA A 35 -0.25 -15.01 -4.15
C ALA A 35 -1.41 -16.01 -4.29
N ILE A 36 -2.59 -15.57 -4.73
CA ILE A 36 -3.73 -16.46 -5.01
C ILE A 36 -3.38 -17.46 -6.11
N ALA A 37 -2.77 -16.99 -7.21
CA ALA A 37 -2.32 -17.85 -8.30
C ALA A 37 -1.30 -18.90 -7.81
N SER A 38 -0.42 -18.51 -6.89
CA SER A 38 0.53 -19.43 -6.24
C SER A 38 -0.18 -20.51 -5.43
N ILE A 39 -1.20 -20.17 -4.63
CA ILE A 39 -2.01 -21.14 -3.86
C ILE A 39 -2.72 -22.12 -4.80
N VAL A 40 -3.37 -21.61 -5.85
CA VAL A 40 -4.11 -22.43 -6.81
C VAL A 40 -3.20 -23.38 -7.58
N SER A 41 -1.97 -22.95 -7.87
CA SER A 41 -1.00 -23.76 -8.63
C SER A 41 -0.37 -24.89 -7.81
N HIS A 42 -0.63 -24.96 -6.50
CA HIS A 42 -0.10 -25.89 -5.50
C HIS A 42 1.00 -26.84 -6.00
N ARG A 43 2.26 -26.51 -5.67
CA ARG A 43 3.42 -27.35 -5.99
C ARG A 43 4.20 -27.64 -4.71
N ASP A 44 4.31 -28.92 -4.38
CA ASP A 44 5.19 -29.39 -3.30
C ASP A 44 6.64 -29.27 -3.74
N ASN A 45 7.24 -28.11 -3.47
CA ASN A 45 8.65 -27.86 -3.72
C ASN A 45 9.43 -28.04 -2.40
N GLY A 46 9.85 -29.27 -2.11
CA GLY A 46 10.71 -29.62 -0.97
C GLY A 46 12.18 -29.18 -1.12
N ASN A 47 12.43 -27.96 -1.62
CA ASN A 47 13.75 -27.50 -2.07
C ASN A 47 14.29 -26.30 -1.26
N LEU A 48 15.60 -26.04 -1.37
CA LEU A 48 16.32 -24.87 -0.82
C LEU A 48 15.61 -23.52 -1.12
N SER A 49 14.97 -23.42 -2.29
CA SER A 49 14.20 -22.24 -2.70
C SER A 49 13.04 -21.91 -1.75
N HIS A 50 12.44 -22.94 -1.12
CA HIS A 50 11.35 -22.76 -0.18
C HIS A 50 11.83 -22.09 1.12
N TYR A 51 12.94 -22.54 1.70
CA TYR A 51 13.51 -21.93 2.90
C TYR A 51 13.95 -20.49 2.65
N PHE A 52 14.60 -20.22 1.52
CA PHE A 52 14.97 -18.87 1.12
C PHE A 52 13.74 -17.96 1.01
N ALA A 53 12.67 -18.43 0.36
CA ALA A 53 11.42 -17.69 0.26
C ALA A 53 10.75 -17.45 1.62
N LEU A 54 10.80 -18.41 2.55
CA LEU A 54 10.30 -18.22 3.91
C LEU A 54 11.05 -17.11 4.65
N ILE A 55 12.39 -17.06 4.54
CA ILE A 55 13.19 -15.99 5.15
C ILE A 55 12.79 -14.62 4.58
N ILE A 56 12.71 -14.51 3.25
CA ILE A 56 12.28 -13.27 2.58
C ILE A 56 10.87 -12.87 3.02
N SER A 57 9.95 -13.84 3.10
CA SER A 57 8.59 -13.60 3.54
C SER A 57 8.51 -13.13 4.99
N GLY A 58 9.37 -13.66 5.87
CA GLY A 58 9.50 -13.20 7.25
C GLY A 58 9.98 -11.75 7.33
N ILE A 59 10.96 -11.36 6.51
CA ILE A 59 11.43 -9.98 6.40
C ILE A 59 10.29 -9.07 5.90
N SER A 60 9.53 -9.51 4.90
CA SER A 60 8.37 -8.76 4.40
C SER A 60 7.33 -8.51 5.50
N LEU A 61 6.97 -9.55 6.26
CA LEU A 61 6.04 -9.44 7.39
C LEU A 61 6.56 -8.50 8.49
N LEU A 62 7.88 -8.49 8.74
CA LEU A 62 8.49 -7.56 9.69
C LEU A 62 8.29 -6.11 9.24
N PHE A 63 8.49 -5.80 7.96
CA PHE A 63 8.22 -4.47 7.40
C PHE A 63 6.73 -4.10 7.45
N ALA A 64 5.84 -5.03 7.09
CA ALA A 64 4.41 -4.82 7.20
C ALA A 64 3.99 -4.52 8.65
N GLY A 65 4.49 -5.30 9.62
CA GLY A 65 4.28 -5.08 11.04
C GLY A 65 4.83 -3.75 11.55
N LEU A 66 6.02 -3.35 11.09
CA LEU A 66 6.61 -2.04 11.41
C LEU A 66 5.74 -0.90 10.86
N ASN A 67 5.31 -1.00 9.60
CA ASN A 67 4.44 -0.01 8.98
C ASN A 67 3.09 0.06 9.72
N PHE A 68 2.48 -1.07 10.05
CA PHE A 68 1.26 -1.13 10.86
C PHE A 68 1.44 -0.47 12.24
N TYR A 69 2.56 -0.78 12.92
CA TYR A 69 2.88 -0.21 14.21
C TYR A 69 3.02 1.32 14.13
N LEU A 70 3.78 1.83 13.15
CA LEU A 70 4.00 3.25 12.97
C LEU A 70 2.72 4.01 12.59
N SER A 71 1.86 3.40 11.78
CA SER A 71 0.62 4.01 11.28
C SER A 71 -0.54 3.99 12.27
N PHE A 72 -0.69 2.92 13.07
CA PHE A 72 -1.87 2.72 13.92
C PHE A 72 -1.55 2.65 15.41
N ILE A 73 -0.54 1.86 15.79
CA ILE A 73 -0.26 1.59 17.22
C ILE A 73 0.41 2.80 17.88
N ARG A 74 1.48 3.32 17.26
CA ARG A 74 2.27 4.43 17.81
C ARG A 74 1.45 5.72 18.00
N PRO A 75 0.63 6.18 17.03
CA PRO A 75 -0.24 7.32 17.25
C PRO A 75 -1.23 7.06 18.39
N ARG A 76 -1.88 5.89 18.42
CA ARG A 76 -2.87 5.55 19.44
C ARG A 76 -2.28 5.56 20.86
N ILE A 77 -1.08 5.01 21.04
CA ILE A 77 -0.35 5.06 22.32
C ILE A 77 -0.02 6.51 22.69
N TYR A 78 0.44 7.32 21.73
CA TYR A 78 0.77 8.72 21.98
C TYR A 78 -0.46 9.54 22.39
N TYR A 79 -1.59 9.38 21.70
CA TYR A 79 -2.86 10.02 22.03
C TYR A 79 -3.38 9.59 23.40
N SER A 80 -3.29 8.30 23.72
CA SER A 80 -3.71 7.78 25.02
C SER A 80 -2.90 8.37 26.18
N LYS A 81 -1.61 8.64 25.97
CA LYS A 81 -0.72 9.20 27.02
C LYS A 81 -0.85 10.71 27.15
N ASN A 82 -0.91 11.44 26.04
CA ASN A 82 -0.84 12.91 26.06
C ASN A 82 -2.20 13.60 25.99
N ARG A 83 -3.29 12.86 25.67
CA ARG A 83 -4.65 13.39 25.42
C ARG A 83 -4.72 14.50 24.34
N THR A 84 -3.64 14.73 23.61
CA THR A 84 -3.53 15.73 22.53
C THR A 84 -2.59 15.23 21.42
N ALA A 85 -2.83 15.70 20.19
CA ALA A 85 -1.94 15.49 19.04
C ALA A 85 -0.68 16.37 19.08
N LYS A 86 -0.65 17.37 19.96
CA LYS A 86 0.33 18.46 19.93
C LYS A 86 1.74 17.91 20.18
N GLY A 87 2.61 18.00 19.17
CA GLY A 87 3.99 17.52 19.24
C GLY A 87 4.22 16.12 18.67
N TYR A 88 3.19 15.43 18.17
CA TYR A 88 3.38 14.14 17.50
C TYR A 88 4.11 14.32 16.15
N LYS A 89 5.23 13.63 15.99
CA LYS A 89 5.95 13.54 14.71
C LYS A 89 5.54 12.27 13.98
N PHE A 90 4.76 12.44 12.92
CA PHE A 90 4.48 11.38 11.96
C PHE A 90 5.80 10.95 11.30
N VAL A 91 6.09 9.66 11.38
CA VAL A 91 7.21 9.04 10.67
C VAL A 91 6.58 8.25 9.56
N SER A 92 6.85 8.64 8.31
CA SER A 92 6.48 7.81 7.17
C SER A 92 7.23 6.51 7.29
N GLY A 93 6.52 5.38 7.17
CA GLY A 93 7.14 4.05 7.17
C GLY A 93 8.12 3.88 6.00
N LEU A 94 8.51 2.64 5.74
CA LEU A 94 9.25 2.29 4.53
C LEU A 94 8.24 1.73 3.53
N PRO A 95 7.50 2.59 2.79
CA PRO A 95 6.47 2.13 1.87
C PRO A 95 7.11 1.29 0.77
N VAL A 96 6.34 0.35 0.23
CA VAL A 96 6.70 -0.49 -0.94
C VAL A 96 7.81 -1.54 -0.70
N ILE A 97 8.76 -1.31 0.21
CA ILE A 97 9.85 -2.27 0.49
C ILE A 97 9.29 -3.63 0.92
N GLY A 98 8.29 -3.63 1.81
CA GLY A 98 7.59 -4.84 2.24
C GLY A 98 6.99 -5.61 1.05
N ASN A 99 6.30 -4.90 0.15
CA ASN A 99 5.72 -5.49 -1.07
C ASN A 99 6.76 -6.10 -2.01
N ILE A 100 7.92 -5.46 -2.22
CA ILE A 100 8.99 -6.02 -3.07
C ILE A 100 9.47 -7.37 -2.52
N PHE A 101 9.71 -7.44 -1.21
CA PHE A 101 10.10 -8.69 -0.56
C PHE A 101 8.98 -9.76 -0.66
N SER A 102 7.72 -9.38 -0.44
CA SER A 102 6.57 -10.30 -0.56
C SER A 102 6.47 -10.91 -1.97
N ILE A 103 6.53 -10.08 -3.00
CA ILE A 103 6.48 -10.53 -4.40
C ILE A 103 7.67 -11.45 -4.70
N THR A 104 8.88 -11.06 -4.29
CA THR A 104 10.11 -11.85 -4.48
C THR A 104 10.01 -13.22 -3.79
N ALA A 105 9.47 -13.28 -2.58
CA ALA A 105 9.25 -14.54 -1.87
C ALA A 105 8.28 -15.46 -2.63
N VAL A 106 7.13 -14.92 -3.05
CA VAL A 106 6.11 -15.73 -3.77
C VAL A 106 6.64 -16.23 -5.10
N PHE A 107 7.41 -15.44 -5.86
CA PHE A 107 8.04 -15.93 -7.09
C PHE A 107 9.10 -16.99 -6.81
N SER A 108 9.88 -16.83 -5.75
CA SER A 108 10.95 -17.78 -5.38
C SER A 108 10.41 -19.14 -4.93
N ALA A 109 9.21 -19.17 -4.35
CA ALA A 109 8.54 -20.41 -3.94
C ALA A 109 7.11 -20.49 -4.49
N PHE A 110 6.94 -20.21 -5.79
CA PHE A 110 5.63 -20.26 -6.43
C PHE A 110 5.02 -21.67 -6.34
N GLY A 111 3.76 -21.76 -5.94
CA GLY A 111 3.10 -23.01 -5.55
C GLY A 111 3.08 -23.27 -4.05
N SER A 112 3.86 -22.53 -3.24
CA SER A 112 3.89 -22.68 -1.79
C SER A 112 2.76 -21.91 -1.12
N THR A 113 1.80 -22.64 -0.56
CA THR A 113 0.66 -22.07 0.18
C THR A 113 1.13 -21.22 1.36
N THR A 114 2.13 -21.66 2.12
CA THR A 114 2.65 -20.94 3.29
C THR A 114 3.21 -19.57 2.92
N VAL A 115 4.07 -19.52 1.88
CA VAL A 115 4.67 -18.26 1.42
C VAL A 115 3.61 -17.33 0.83
N ALA A 116 2.64 -17.88 0.10
CA ALA A 116 1.54 -17.10 -0.46
C ALA A 116 0.62 -16.50 0.63
N ILE A 117 0.28 -17.26 1.67
CA ILE A 117 -0.49 -16.75 2.82
C ILE A 117 0.28 -15.63 3.51
N ALA A 118 1.58 -15.82 3.74
CA ALA A 118 2.41 -14.80 4.37
C ALA A 118 2.50 -13.51 3.52
N CYS A 119 2.54 -13.62 2.19
CA CYS A 119 2.43 -12.48 1.26
C CYS A 119 1.08 -11.77 1.38
N ILE A 120 -0.04 -12.49 1.43
CA ILE A 120 -1.38 -11.91 1.60
C ILE A 120 -1.46 -11.15 2.94
N LEU A 121 -1.00 -11.77 4.03
CA LEU A 121 -0.96 -11.14 5.35
C LEU A 121 -0.08 -9.88 5.32
N SER A 122 1.09 -9.95 4.70
CA SER A 122 1.96 -8.79 4.53
C SER A 122 1.25 -7.66 3.79
N CYS A 123 0.53 -7.95 2.70
CA CYS A 123 -0.26 -6.95 1.97
C CYS A 123 -1.40 -6.33 2.80
N ILE A 124 -2.02 -7.10 3.69
CA ILE A 124 -3.08 -6.61 4.59
C ILE A 124 -2.50 -5.68 5.66
N PHE A 125 -1.36 -6.03 6.25
CA PHE A 125 -0.74 -5.26 7.33
C PHE A 125 0.16 -4.12 6.83
N ASP A 126 0.65 -4.18 5.59
CA ASP A 126 1.48 -3.13 5.01
C ASP A 126 0.65 -1.90 4.65
N THR A 127 0.40 -1.09 5.67
CA THR A 127 -0.29 0.20 5.57
C THR A 127 0.55 1.27 4.86
N GLY A 128 1.81 0.97 4.53
CA GLY A 128 2.63 1.76 3.60
C GLY A 128 2.68 1.14 2.20
N GLY A 129 2.01 0.02 1.99
CA GLY A 129 2.06 -0.75 0.75
C GLY A 129 1.32 -0.08 -0.40
N ILE A 130 1.59 -0.57 -1.61
CA ILE A 130 0.99 -0.07 -2.85
C ILE A 130 -0.55 -0.18 -2.83
N SER A 131 -1.10 -1.22 -2.20
CA SER A 131 -2.56 -1.39 -2.06
C SER A 131 -3.17 -0.27 -1.23
N TRP A 132 -2.54 0.05 -0.09
CA TRP A 132 -3.01 1.14 0.78
C TRP A 132 -2.83 2.51 0.13
N PHE A 133 -1.74 2.72 -0.60
CA PHE A 133 -1.53 3.95 -1.38
C PHE A 133 -2.67 4.22 -2.35
N VAL A 134 -3.11 3.21 -3.12
CA VAL A 134 -4.22 3.36 -4.07
C VAL A 134 -5.53 3.62 -3.33
N ILE A 135 -5.79 2.93 -2.22
CA ILE A 135 -6.98 3.16 -1.39
C ILE A 135 -7.02 4.61 -0.86
N CYS A 136 -5.92 5.09 -0.28
CA CYS A 136 -5.83 6.43 0.28
C CYS A 136 -5.95 7.54 -0.77
N THR A 137 -5.39 7.32 -1.96
CA THR A 137 -5.39 8.33 -3.03
C THR A 137 -6.60 8.24 -3.94
N TRP A 138 -7.44 7.20 -3.87
CA TRP A 138 -8.51 6.95 -4.86
C TRP A 138 -9.45 8.13 -5.10
N LYS A 139 -9.72 8.93 -4.07
CA LYS A 139 -10.60 10.10 -4.15
C LYS A 139 -9.90 11.37 -4.63
N ASP A 140 -8.58 11.38 -4.74
CA ASP A 140 -7.79 12.51 -5.20
C ASP A 140 -7.85 12.63 -6.73
N LYS A 141 -8.71 13.55 -7.21
CA LYS A 141 -8.88 13.82 -8.64
C LYS A 141 -7.62 14.41 -9.26
N SER A 142 -6.85 15.21 -8.51
CA SER A 142 -5.61 15.79 -9.03
C SER A 142 -4.57 14.72 -9.35
N PHE A 143 -4.59 13.63 -8.59
CA PHE A 143 -3.73 12.48 -8.82
C PHE A 143 -4.28 11.54 -9.89
N TRP A 144 -5.58 11.24 -9.94
CA TRP A 144 -6.10 10.19 -10.84
C TRP A 144 -6.64 10.69 -12.17
N ASP A 145 -7.13 11.92 -12.24
CA ASP A 145 -7.94 12.43 -13.33
C ASP A 145 -7.18 13.49 -14.15
N LYS A 146 -7.69 13.87 -15.32
CA LYS A 146 -7.03 14.84 -16.22
C LYS A 146 -7.62 16.24 -15.99
N GLU A 147 -6.78 17.21 -15.68
CA GLU A 147 -7.18 18.61 -15.57
C GLU A 147 -7.64 19.14 -16.94
N ILE A 148 -8.80 19.81 -16.95
CA ILE A 148 -9.36 20.50 -18.12
C ILE A 148 -8.90 21.95 -18.02
N LYS A 149 -8.02 22.36 -18.94
CA LYS A 149 -7.68 23.77 -19.11
C LYS A 149 -8.75 24.40 -19.99
N GLU A 150 -9.41 25.45 -19.51
CA GLU A 150 -10.25 26.28 -20.36
C GLU A 150 -9.37 26.91 -21.46
N PRO A 151 -9.84 26.93 -22.72
CA PRO A 151 -9.09 27.46 -23.85
C PRO A 151 -8.89 28.98 -23.76
#